data_AF-A0ABD0NVC0-F1
#
_entry.id   AF-A0ABD0NVC0-F1
#
_cell.length_a   1.000
_cell.length_b   1.000
_cell.length_c   1.000
_cell.angle_alpha   90.00
_cell.angle_beta   90.00
_cell.angle_gamma   90.00
#
_symmetry.space_group_name_H-M   'P 1'
#
loop_
_entity.id
_entity.type
_entity.pdbx_description
1 polymer ?
#
loop_
_entity_poly.entity_id
_entity_poly.type
_entity_poly.pdbx_seq_one_letter_code
_entity_poly.pdbx_strand_id
1 'polypeptide(L)'
;TTTGQLSTSAQLFRLQLFRLQQGTASVNDYTLHFRTLAAASGWNETALLGAYRQGLNPDIRAAIALYDDSIGLESFLQRTTRVSQRLAACQPS
;
A
#
# COMPACT_ATOMS: atom_id res chain seq x y z
N THR A 1 -28.03 3.87 -20.81
CA THR A 1 -27.99 4.58 -19.52
C THR A 1 -27.02 3.86 -18.60
N THR A 2 -25.70 4.06 -18.76
CA THR A 2 -24.68 3.22 -18.10
C THR A 2 -23.50 4.08 -17.63
N THR A 3 -23.79 5.21 -16.98
CA THR A 3 -22.75 6.12 -16.46
C THR A 3 -22.77 6.20 -14.92
N GLY A 4 -23.84 5.73 -14.26
CA GLY A 4 -23.97 5.74 -12.79
C GLY A 4 -23.29 4.57 -12.07
N GLN A 5 -23.27 3.37 -12.66
CA GLN A 5 -22.78 2.16 -11.98
C GLN A 5 -21.25 2.09 -11.89
N LEU A 6 -20.53 2.56 -12.92
CA LEU A 6 -19.07 2.58 -12.96
C LEU A 6 -18.48 3.60 -11.97
N SER A 7 -19.19 4.69 -11.69
CA SER A 7 -18.75 5.70 -10.70
C SER A 7 -18.84 5.18 -9.26
N THR A 8 -19.81 4.33 -8.96
CA THR A 8 -20.03 3.81 -7.60
C THR A 8 -18.95 2.79 -7.23
N SER A 9 -18.58 1.87 -8.14
CA SER A 9 -17.53 0.88 -7.88
C SER A 9 -16.16 1.53 -7.71
N ALA A 10 -15.81 2.49 -8.57
CA ALA A 10 -14.56 3.26 -8.44
C ALA A 10 -14.49 4.00 -7.09
N GLN A 11 -15.59 4.58 -6.62
CA GLN A 11 -15.68 5.22 -5.30
C GLN A 11 -15.48 4.21 -4.16
N LEU A 12 -16.02 3.00 -4.26
CA LEU A 12 -15.80 1.95 -3.26
C LEU A 12 -14.33 1.56 -3.18
N PHE A 13 -13.64 1.39 -4.31
CA PHE A 13 -12.22 1.07 -4.33
C PHE A 13 -11.37 2.16 -3.65
N ARG A 14 -11.72 3.44 -3.84
CA ARG A 14 -11.05 4.56 -3.13
C ARG A 14 -11.22 4.47 -1.62
N LEU A 15 -12.44 4.18 -1.16
CA LEU A 15 -12.73 4.05 0.27
C LEU A 15 -12.04 2.83 0.88
N GLN A 16 -12.03 1.70 0.17
CA GLN A 16 -11.33 0.49 0.59
C GLN A 16 -9.82 0.72 0.67
N LEU A 17 -9.24 1.40 -0.32
CA LEU A 17 -7.81 1.73 -0.32
C LEU A 17 -7.45 2.67 0.83
N PHE A 18 -8.27 3.69 1.09
CA PHE A 18 -8.07 4.62 2.20
C PHE A 18 -8.11 3.93 3.57
N ARG A 19 -8.97 2.91 3.73
CA ARG A 19 -9.10 2.14 4.98
C ARG A 19 -8.18 0.91 5.03
N LEU A 20 -7.39 0.64 3.99
CA LEU A 20 -6.56 -0.54 3.92
C LEU A 20 -5.40 -0.43 4.93
N GLN A 21 -5.35 -1.35 5.88
CA GLN A 21 -4.28 -1.47 6.86
C GLN A 21 -3.64 -2.85 6.74
N GLN A 22 -2.32 -2.91 6.94
CA GLN A 22 -1.57 -4.16 6.96
C GLN A 22 -2.03 -5.05 8.11
N GLY A 23 -2.19 -4.48 9.31
CA GLY A 23 -2.62 -5.21 10.49
C GLY A 23 -1.68 -6.39 10.78
N THR A 24 -2.25 -7.59 10.92
CA THR A 24 -1.48 -8.83 11.13
C THR A 24 -1.08 -9.52 9.82
N ALA A 25 -1.49 -8.99 8.66
CA ALA A 25 -1.13 -9.56 7.38
C ALA A 25 0.34 -9.29 7.05
N SER A 26 0.94 -10.15 6.24
CA SER A 26 2.30 -9.89 5.74
C SER A 26 2.31 -8.66 4.84
N VAL A 27 3.43 -7.94 4.80
CA VAL A 27 3.63 -6.82 3.85
C VAL A 27 3.37 -7.24 2.40
N ASN A 28 3.68 -8.49 2.04
CA ASN A 28 3.44 -8.99 0.68
C ASN A 28 1.95 -9.08 0.35
N ASP A 29 1.15 -9.65 1.25
CA ASP A 29 -0.29 -9.76 1.09
C ASP A 29 -0.94 -8.37 1.02
N TYR A 30 -0.55 -7.49 1.96
CA TYR A 30 -0.98 -6.09 1.98
C TYR A 30 -0.63 -5.36 0.67
N THR A 31 0.59 -5.54 0.16
CA THR A 31 1.05 -4.92 -1.09
C THR A 31 0.27 -5.41 -2.30
N LEU A 32 -0.02 -6.71 -2.37
CA LEU A 32 -0.81 -7.28 -3.45
C LEU A 32 -2.23 -6.71 -3.44
N HIS A 33 -2.88 -6.68 -2.27
CA HIS A 33 -4.22 -6.13 -2.12
C HIS A 33 -4.25 -4.62 -2.47
N PHE A 34 -3.25 -3.87 -2.02
CA PHE A 34 -3.12 -2.46 -2.35
C PHE A 34 -3.02 -2.21 -3.86
N ARG A 35 -2.23 -3.00 -4.60
CA ARG A 35 -2.09 -2.86 -6.07
C ARG A 35 -3.43 -3.05 -6.79
N THR A 36 -4.22 -4.04 -6.37
CA THR A 36 -5.55 -4.30 -6.95
C THR A 36 -6.48 -3.11 -6.73
N LEU A 37 -6.54 -2.57 -5.51
CA LEU A 37 -7.38 -1.41 -5.20
C LEU A 37 -6.87 -0.14 -5.90
N ALA A 38 -5.56 0.04 -5.97
CA ALA A 38 -4.92 1.21 -6.59
C ALA A 38 -5.29 1.32 -8.07
N ALA A 39 -5.18 0.21 -8.81
CA ALA A 39 -5.53 0.14 -10.23
C ALA A 39 -6.99 0.53 -10.50
N ALA A 40 -7.91 0.23 -9.57
CA ALA A 40 -9.34 0.53 -9.72
C ALA A 40 -9.76 1.87 -9.08
N SER A 41 -8.91 2.49 -8.25
CA SER A 41 -9.21 3.72 -7.52
C SER A 41 -9.07 4.99 -8.37
N GLY A 42 -8.20 4.98 -9.39
CA GLY A 42 -7.83 6.16 -10.18
C GLY A 42 -7.11 7.25 -9.36
N TRP A 43 -6.43 6.90 -8.27
CA TRP A 43 -5.58 7.83 -7.52
C TRP A 43 -4.25 8.08 -8.22
N ASN A 44 -3.69 9.27 -8.00
CA ASN A 44 -2.34 9.58 -8.46
C ASN A 44 -1.28 8.92 -7.57
N GLU A 45 -0.04 8.85 -8.07
CA GLU A 45 1.08 8.22 -7.38
C GLU A 45 1.34 8.80 -5.98
N THR A 46 1.28 10.12 -5.83
CA THR A 46 1.49 10.79 -4.53
C THR A 46 0.45 10.38 -3.49
N ALA A 47 -0.82 10.30 -3.87
CA ALA A 47 -1.90 9.86 -2.99
C ALA A 47 -1.75 8.37 -2.62
N LEU A 48 -1.32 7.53 -3.57
CA LEU A 48 -1.07 6.11 -3.34
C LEU A 48 0.12 5.91 -2.38
N LEU A 49 1.22 6.64 -2.56
CA LEU A 49 2.37 6.59 -1.66
C LEU A 49 1.98 6.98 -0.22
N GLY A 50 1.23 8.07 -0.07
CA GLY A 50 0.74 8.53 1.24
C GLY A 50 -0.13 7.49 1.93
N ALA A 51 -1.12 6.94 1.23
CA ALA A 51 -2.03 5.94 1.81
C ALA A 51 -1.34 4.62 2.11
N TYR A 52 -0.45 4.15 1.24
CA TYR A 52 0.33 2.95 1.50
C TYR A 52 1.21 3.11 2.75
N ARG A 53 1.93 4.24 2.89
CA ARG A 53 2.71 4.54 4.11
C ARG A 53 1.84 4.55 5.37
N GLN A 54 0.64 5.12 5.29
CA GLN A 54 -0.29 5.19 6.43
C GLN A 54 -0.92 3.84 6.79
N GLY A 55 -1.07 2.91 5.85
CA GLY A 55 -1.61 1.58 6.14
C GLY A 55 -0.57 0.57 6.62
N LEU A 56 0.73 0.83 6.46
CA LEU A 56 1.81 -0.04 6.94
C LEU A 56 1.91 -0.06 8.48
N ASN A 57 2.33 -1.20 9.02
CA ASN A 57 2.67 -1.36 10.42
C ASN A 57 3.77 -0.39 10.86
N PRO A 58 3.74 0.08 12.11
CA PRO A 58 4.65 1.11 12.60
C PRO A 58 6.12 0.70 12.50
N ASP A 59 6.46 -0.57 12.74
CA ASP A 59 7.84 -1.09 12.63
C ASP A 59 8.38 -0.99 11.21
N ILE A 60 7.57 -1.42 10.23
CA ILE A 60 7.93 -1.31 8.81
C ILE A 60 8.01 0.15 8.39
N ARG A 61 7.06 0.99 8.83
CA ARG A 61 7.01 2.42 8.54
C ARG A 61 8.26 3.14 9.06
N ALA A 62 8.71 2.80 10.27
CA ALA A 62 9.92 3.34 10.86
C ALA A 62 11.16 2.88 10.07
N ALA A 63 11.24 1.60 9.72
CA ALA A 63 12.35 1.05 8.94
C ALA A 63 12.46 1.68 7.54
N ILE A 64 11.35 2.14 6.96
CA ILE A 64 11.34 2.80 5.66
C ILE A 64 11.34 4.33 5.70
N ALA A 65 11.26 4.95 6.88
CA ALA A 65 11.18 6.40 7.02
C ALA A 65 12.42 7.14 6.50
N LEU A 66 13.56 6.46 6.44
CA LEU A 66 14.84 6.99 5.96
C LEU A 66 15.03 6.85 4.44
N TYR A 67 14.13 6.17 3.73
CA TYR A 67 14.23 6.06 2.27
C TYR A 67 13.67 7.29 1.58
N ASP A 68 14.39 7.72 0.55
CA ASP A 68 14.08 8.87 -0.26
C ASP A 68 12.69 8.75 -0.94
N ASP A 69 11.86 9.77 -0.76
CA ASP A 69 10.51 9.89 -1.34
C ASP A 69 10.53 10.12 -2.87
N SER A 70 11.70 10.28 -3.49
CA SER A 70 11.84 10.41 -4.95
C SER A 70 11.62 9.12 -5.74
N ILE A 71 11.39 7.99 -5.06
CA ILE A 71 11.15 6.70 -5.72
C ILE A 71 9.67 6.55 -6.07
N GLY A 72 9.38 6.22 -7.34
CA GLY A 72 8.01 5.94 -7.80
C GLY A 72 7.34 4.79 -7.04
N LEU A 73 6.01 4.67 -7.16
CA LEU A 73 5.18 3.76 -6.37
C LEU A 73 5.69 2.32 -6.39
N GLU A 74 5.93 1.76 -7.57
CA GLU A 74 6.36 0.36 -7.68
C GLU A 74 7.71 0.10 -7.00
N SER A 75 8.64 1.06 -7.10
CA SER A 75 9.93 0.98 -6.41
C SER A 75 9.75 1.04 -4.89
N PHE A 76 8.82 1.87 -4.41
CA PHE A 76 8.47 1.96 -3.00
C PHE A 76 7.88 0.64 -2.46
N LEU A 77 6.92 0.04 -3.19
CA LEU A 77 6.31 -1.23 -2.84
C LEU A 77 7.35 -2.36 -2.77
N GLN A 78 8.22 -2.47 -3.78
CA GLN A 78 9.28 -3.47 -3.82
C GLN A 78 10.28 -3.32 -2.67
N ARG A 79 10.68 -2.09 -2.33
CA ARG A 79 11.56 -1.85 -1.17
C ARG A 79 10.89 -2.25 0.14
N THR A 80 9.62 -1.91 0.31
CA THR A 80 8.88 -2.23 1.53
C THR A 80 8.80 -3.75 1.74
N THR A 81 8.52 -4.52 0.69
CA THR A 81 8.59 -5.99 0.71
C THR A 81 9.98 -6.50 1.09
N ARG A 82 11.06 -5.93 0.54
CA ARG A 82 12.41 -6.38 0.89
C ARG A 82 12.77 -6.06 2.35
N VAL A 83 12.37 -4.90 2.84
CA VAL A 83 12.60 -4.50 4.24
C VAL A 83 11.84 -5.42 5.19
N SER A 84 10.59 -5.76 4.88
CA SER A 84 9.81 -6.68 5.72
C SER A 84 10.41 -8.08 5.78
N GLN A 85 10.90 -8.60 4.65
CA GLN A 85 11.61 -9.88 4.61
C GLN A 85 12.88 -9.86 5.47
N ARG A 86 13.64 -8.75 5.45
CA ARG A 86 14.84 -8.59 6.27
C ARG A 86 14.51 -8.51 7.76
N LEU A 87 13.44 -7.82 8.12
CA LEU A 87 12.99 -7.72 9.52
C LEU A 87 12.46 -9.06 10.03
N ALA A 88 11.66 -9.77 9.23
CA ALA A 88 11.18 -11.11 9.56
C ALA A 88 12.33 -12.12 9.72
N ALA A 89 13.39 -12.02 8.91
CA ALA A 89 14.58 -12.86 9.05
C ALA A 89 15.43 -12.52 10.29
N CYS A 90 15.28 -11.33 10.88
CA CYS A 90 16.05 -10.88 12.03
C CYS A 90 15.32 -11.08 13.37
N GLN A 91 14.03 -11.47 13.35
CA GLN A 91 13.31 -11.92 14.54
C GLN A 91 13.42 -13.45 14.65
N PRO A 92 14.29 -13.99 15.52
CA PRO A 92 14.21 -15.41 15.87
C PRO A 92 12.90 -15.65 16.65
N SER A 93 12.19 -16.71 16.27
CA SER A 93 10.99 -17.22 16.95
C SER A 93 11.21 -17.52 18.42
#